data_AF-A0A2E7EP40-F1
#
_entry.id   AF-A0A2E7EP40-F1
#
_cell.length_a   1.000
_cell.length_b   1.000
_cell.length_c   1.000
_cell.angle_alpha   90.00
_cell.angle_beta   90.00
_cell.angle_gamma   90.00
#
_symmetry.space_group_name_H-M   'P 1'
#
loop_
_entity.id
_entity.type
_entity.pdbx_description
1 polymer ?
#
loop_
_entity_poly.entity_id
_entity_poly.type
_entity_poly.pdbx_seq_one_letter_code
_entity_poly.pdbx_strand_id
1 'polypeptide(L)'
;MFRVTREIDFCYGHRLLRYDGKCKHLHGHNGRAVISIEKEILDEKGMVIDFSDIKKVVSGWIDDCLDHRMILHRSDPAVPYLQELGEPLYLVDDNPTAENIAKLIYDFAQDQGFPVHQVDLWETRHCYATYASAH
;
A
#
# COMPACT_ATOMS: atom_id res chain seq x y z
N MET A 1 -16.14 -16.69 -11.18
CA MET A 1 -15.04 -16.25 -10.30
C MET A 1 -15.62 -15.83 -8.97
N PHE A 2 -14.94 -16.18 -7.88
CA PHE A 2 -15.28 -15.75 -6.52
C PHE A 2 -14.24 -14.74 -6.05
N ARG A 3 -14.68 -13.67 -5.40
CA ARG A 3 -13.83 -12.57 -4.96
C ARG A 3 -14.12 -12.20 -3.52
N VAL A 4 -13.07 -11.92 -2.77
CA VAL A 4 -13.15 -11.35 -1.42
C VAL A 4 -12.28 -10.09 -1.36
N THR A 5 -12.72 -9.12 -0.59
CA THR A 5 -12.04 -7.83 -0.47
C THR A 5 -11.88 -7.47 1.00
N ARG A 6 -10.72 -6.91 1.35
CA ARG A 6 -10.44 -6.38 2.68
C ARG A 6 -9.96 -4.93 2.57
N GLU A 7 -10.53 -4.07 3.40
CA GLU A 7 -10.09 -2.68 3.56
C GLU A 7 -9.16 -2.57 4.77
N ILE A 8 -8.11 -1.77 4.65
CA ILE A 8 -7.10 -1.51 5.69
C ILE A 8 -6.80 -0.01 5.68
N ASP A 9 -7.08 0.65 6.80
CA ASP A 9 -6.76 2.07 7.00
C ASP A 9 -5.38 2.22 7.63
N PHE A 10 -4.61 3.21 7.19
CA PHE A 10 -3.29 3.55 7.76
C PHE A 10 -2.98 5.04 7.52
N CYS A 11 -2.20 5.64 8.40
CA CYS A 11 -1.75 7.02 8.30
C CYS A 11 -0.32 7.05 7.78
N TYR A 12 -0.02 7.83 6.75
CA TYR A 12 1.35 7.95 6.25
C TYR A 12 1.64 9.37 5.80
N GLY A 13 2.93 9.75 5.87
CA GLY A 13 3.43 10.96 5.27
C GLY A 13 4.21 10.68 3.99
N HIS A 14 4.24 11.61 3.05
CA HIS A 14 5.02 11.50 1.83
C HIS A 14 5.29 12.87 1.18
N ARG A 15 6.04 12.86 0.08
CA ARG A 15 6.08 13.92 -0.92
C ARG A 15 6.52 13.37 -2.27
N LEU A 16 6.26 14.12 -3.33
CA LEU A 16 6.64 13.78 -4.69
C LEU A 16 7.85 14.59 -5.16
N LEU A 17 8.91 13.90 -5.59
CA LEU A 17 10.06 14.52 -6.20
C LEU A 17 9.77 14.92 -7.64
N ARG A 18 10.37 16.03 -8.09
CA ARG A 18 10.24 16.56 -9.46
C ARG A 18 8.77 16.79 -9.88
N TYR A 19 7.95 17.20 -8.92
CA TYR A 19 6.55 17.56 -9.11
C TYR A 19 6.34 19.04 -8.79
N ASP A 20 5.58 19.75 -9.63
CA ASP A 20 5.40 21.20 -9.48
C ASP A 20 4.21 21.59 -8.58
N GLY A 21 3.33 20.64 -8.27
CA GLY A 21 2.14 20.86 -7.44
C GLY A 21 2.39 20.81 -5.93
N LYS A 22 1.30 20.91 -5.14
CA LYS A 22 1.36 20.97 -3.66
C LYS A 22 2.01 19.74 -3.04
N CYS A 23 1.87 18.57 -3.65
CA CYS A 23 2.43 17.30 -3.14
C CYS A 23 3.97 17.25 -3.15
N LYS A 24 4.67 18.27 -3.66
CA LYS A 24 6.13 18.39 -3.55
C LYS A 24 6.61 18.71 -2.13
N HIS A 25 5.72 19.16 -1.26
CA HIS A 25 6.00 19.43 0.14
C HIS A 25 5.73 18.18 0.99
N LEU A 26 6.42 18.03 2.12
CA LEU A 26 6.11 16.97 3.09
C LEU A 26 4.69 17.21 3.61
N HIS A 27 3.86 16.19 3.54
CA HIS A 27 2.47 16.17 4.00
C HIS A 27 2.08 14.71 4.27
N GLY A 28 0.80 14.45 4.59
CA GLY A 28 0.35 13.09 4.82
C GLY A 28 -1.14 12.90 4.57
N HIS A 29 -1.53 11.63 4.63
CA HIS A 29 -2.85 11.12 4.28
C HIS A 29 -3.30 10.07 5.29
N ASN A 30 -4.62 9.99 5.50
CA ASN A 30 -5.25 8.81 6.07
C ASN A 30 -5.59 7.90 4.88
N GLY A 31 -4.64 7.03 4.53
CA GLY A 31 -4.75 6.10 3.43
C GLY A 31 -5.70 4.96 3.72
N ARG A 32 -6.35 4.44 2.68
CA ARG A 32 -7.13 3.21 2.76
C ARG A 32 -6.76 2.28 1.61
N ALA A 33 -6.12 1.16 1.93
CA ALA A 33 -5.80 0.10 0.99
C ALA A 33 -6.97 -0.89 0.91
N VAL A 34 -7.42 -1.19 -0.30
CA VAL A 34 -8.50 -2.12 -0.59
C VAL A 34 -7.92 -3.27 -1.41
N ILE A 35 -7.70 -4.41 -0.76
CA ILE A 35 -7.06 -5.57 -1.37
C ILE A 35 -8.13 -6.57 -1.79
N SER A 36 -8.18 -6.87 -3.08
CA SER A 36 -9.10 -7.84 -3.67
C SER A 36 -8.36 -9.10 -4.08
N ILE A 37 -8.84 -10.24 -3.60
CA ILE A 37 -8.32 -11.58 -3.89
C ILE A 37 -9.37 -12.36 -4.67
N GLU A 38 -8.96 -13.07 -5.70
CA GLU A 38 -9.87 -13.79 -6.61
C GLU A 38 -9.42 -15.23 -6.85
N LYS A 39 -10.38 -16.15 -6.91
CA LYS A 39 -10.18 -17.54 -7.34
C LYS A 39 -11.36 -18.01 -8.17
N GLU A 40 -11.10 -18.94 -9.10
CA GLU A 40 -12.18 -19.58 -9.86
C GLU A 40 -12.96 -20.60 -9.01
N ILE A 41 -12.25 -21.31 -8.15
CA ILE A 41 -12.77 -22.43 -7.35
C ILE A 41 -12.50 -22.13 -5.87
N LEU A 42 -13.53 -22.37 -5.05
CA LEU A 42 -13.44 -22.26 -3.59
C LEU A 42 -12.69 -23.46 -3.01
N ASP A 43 -12.02 -23.26 -1.88
CA ASP A 43 -11.39 -24.37 -1.15
C ASP A 43 -12.42 -25.38 -0.60
N GLU A 44 -11.94 -26.43 0.06
CA GLU A 44 -12.76 -27.47 0.70
C GLU A 44 -13.76 -26.93 1.75
N LYS A 45 -13.54 -25.71 2.26
CA LYS A 45 -14.38 -25.02 3.25
C LYS A 45 -15.36 -24.04 2.58
N GLY A 46 -15.32 -23.92 1.25
CA GLY A 46 -16.16 -22.99 0.50
C GLY A 46 -15.66 -21.55 0.54
N MET A 47 -14.35 -21.32 0.69
CA MET A 47 -13.75 -19.99 0.78
C MET A 47 -12.80 -19.68 -0.38
N VAL A 48 -12.70 -18.39 -0.76
CA VAL A 48 -11.60 -17.91 -1.60
C VAL A 48 -10.30 -17.97 -0.79
N ILE A 49 -10.34 -17.39 0.40
CA ILE A 49 -9.31 -17.44 1.43
C ILE A 49 -9.93 -17.00 2.77
N ASP A 50 -9.33 -17.39 3.89
CA ASP A 50 -9.71 -16.88 5.20
C ASP A 50 -9.29 -15.41 5.34
N PHE A 51 -10.24 -14.54 5.73
CA PHE A 51 -9.96 -13.12 5.95
C PHE A 51 -8.92 -12.85 7.04
N SER A 52 -8.73 -13.78 7.97
CA SER A 52 -7.72 -13.68 9.04
C SER A 52 -6.30 -13.84 8.50
N ASP A 53 -6.10 -14.56 7.40
CA ASP A 53 -4.78 -14.70 6.76
C ASP A 53 -4.37 -13.38 6.09
N ILE A 54 -5.31 -12.74 5.37
CA ILE A 54 -5.09 -11.40 4.81
C ILE A 54 -4.76 -10.40 5.93
N LYS A 55 -5.46 -10.48 7.07
CA LYS A 55 -5.20 -9.62 8.23
C LYS A 55 -3.79 -9.82 8.77
N LYS A 56 -3.41 -11.06 9.06
CA LYS A 56 -2.14 -11.38 9.70
C LYS A 56 -0.96 -10.97 8.83
N VAL A 57 -1.05 -11.20 7.53
CA VAL A 57 0.08 -11.00 6.63
C VAL A 57 0.08 -9.59 6.04
N VAL A 58 -1.00 -9.20 5.36
CA VAL A 58 -1.04 -7.91 4.64
C VAL A 58 -1.31 -6.75 5.60
N SER A 59 -2.30 -6.85 6.50
CA SER A 59 -2.51 -5.78 7.48
C SER A 59 -1.34 -5.66 8.45
N GLY A 60 -0.79 -6.78 8.94
CA GLY A 60 0.39 -6.75 9.80
C GLY A 60 1.60 -6.05 9.16
N TRP A 61 1.87 -6.33 7.88
CA TRP A 61 2.95 -5.65 7.18
C TRP A 61 2.67 -4.15 6.95
N ILE A 62 1.44 -3.77 6.60
CA ILE A 62 1.06 -2.35 6.49
C ILE A 62 1.25 -1.64 7.84
N ASP A 63 0.80 -2.23 8.95
CA ASP A 63 0.97 -1.68 10.29
C ASP A 63 2.46 -1.52 10.65
N ASP A 64 3.28 -2.53 10.38
CA ASP A 64 4.70 -2.52 10.74
C ASP A 64 5.54 -1.60 9.84
N CYS A 65 5.19 -1.49 8.56
CA CYS A 65 6.06 -0.91 7.53
C CYS A 65 5.54 0.39 6.90
N LEU A 66 4.23 0.67 6.93
CA LEU A 66 3.65 1.86 6.27
C LEU A 66 2.91 2.79 7.25
N ASP A 67 2.22 2.24 8.25
CA ASP A 67 1.46 3.05 9.21
C ASP A 67 2.38 3.91 10.08
N HIS A 68 1.94 5.15 10.33
CA HIS A 68 2.66 6.20 11.04
C HIS A 68 4.11 6.42 10.56
N ARG A 69 4.38 6.21 9.26
CA ARG A 69 5.71 6.40 8.65
C ARG A 69 5.71 7.43 7.55
N MET A 70 6.89 7.98 7.26
CA MET A 70 7.16 8.74 6.05
C MET A 70 7.57 7.79 4.92
N ILE A 71 6.70 7.62 3.92
CA ILE A 71 6.99 6.90 2.69
C ILE A 71 7.66 7.88 1.72
N LEU A 72 8.95 7.71 1.49
CA LEU A 72 9.75 8.64 0.67
C LEU A 72 10.53 7.91 -0.39
N HIS A 73 10.75 8.59 -1.52
CA HIS A 73 11.72 8.13 -2.50
C HIS A 73 13.12 8.06 -1.85
N ARG A 74 13.89 7.00 -2.11
CA ARG A 74 15.18 6.75 -1.45
C ARG A 74 16.19 7.89 -1.64
N SER A 75 16.14 8.57 -2.78
CA SER A 75 16.99 9.73 -3.08
C SER A 75 16.42 11.08 -2.60
N ASP A 76 15.36 11.08 -1.80
CA ASP A 76 14.73 12.29 -1.32
C ASP A 76 15.69 13.06 -0.37
N PRO A 77 15.92 14.37 -0.59
CA PRO A 77 16.94 15.11 0.16
C PRO A 77 16.59 15.33 1.64
N ALA A 78 15.37 15.05 2.08
CA ALA A 78 15.00 15.07 3.50
C ALA A 78 15.40 13.78 4.23
N VAL A 79 15.63 12.67 3.51
CA VAL A 79 15.87 11.35 4.11
C VAL A 79 17.03 11.36 5.13
N PRO A 80 18.22 11.91 4.84
CA PRO A 80 19.32 11.89 5.80
C PRO A 80 18.96 12.62 7.11
N TYR A 81 18.26 13.75 7.02
CA TYR A 81 17.87 14.54 8.19
C TYR A 81 16.79 13.84 9.03
N LEU A 82 15.80 13.23 8.38
CA LEU A 82 14.76 12.47 9.08
C LEU A 82 15.34 11.22 9.75
N GLN A 83 16.32 10.57 9.12
CA GLN A 83 17.06 9.45 9.74
C GLN A 83 17.87 9.91 10.96
N GLU A 84 18.54 11.06 10.89
CA GLU A 84 19.28 11.63 12.03
C GLU A 84 18.36 11.95 13.22
N LEU A 85 17.12 12.40 12.94
CA LEU A 85 16.10 12.63 13.95
C LEU A 85 15.48 11.34 14.52
N GLY A 86 15.75 10.19 13.91
CA GLY A 86 15.14 8.90 14.30
C GLY A 86 13.68 8.77 13.88
N GLU A 87 13.22 9.55 12.90
CA GLU A 87 11.85 9.47 12.38
C GLU A 87 11.63 8.15 11.64
N PRO A 88 10.44 7.55 11.74
CA PRO A 88 10.16 6.25 11.15
C PRO A 88 9.91 6.42 9.63
N LEU A 89 10.79 5.83 8.81
CA LEU A 89 10.75 5.93 7.35
C LEU A 89 10.42 4.60 6.69
N TYR A 90 9.85 4.67 5.49
CA TYR A 90 9.83 3.58 4.51
C TYR A 90 10.33 4.12 3.17
N LEU A 91 11.43 3.57 2.66
CA LEU A 91 12.09 4.09 1.47
C LEU A 91 11.76 3.26 0.24
N VAL A 92 11.16 3.89 -0.76
CA VAL A 92 10.81 3.31 -2.06
C VAL A 92 11.74 3.82 -3.17
N ASP A 93 11.82 3.09 -4.28
CA ASP A 93 12.67 3.47 -5.42
C ASP A 93 11.93 4.31 -6.47
N ASP A 94 10.60 4.41 -6.37
CA ASP A 94 9.75 5.27 -7.21
C ASP A 94 9.12 6.41 -6.39
N ASN A 95 8.52 7.40 -7.07
CA ASN A 95 7.77 8.44 -6.37
C ASN A 95 6.61 7.78 -5.58
N PRO A 96 6.42 8.12 -4.29
CA PRO A 96 5.41 7.48 -3.43
C PRO A 96 4.00 8.02 -3.72
N THR A 97 3.53 7.87 -4.96
CA THR A 97 2.16 8.22 -5.37
C THR A 97 1.17 7.12 -4.96
N ALA A 98 -0.13 7.43 -5.04
CA ALA A 98 -1.18 6.44 -4.83
C ALA A 98 -1.00 5.17 -5.67
N GLU A 99 -0.62 5.32 -6.95
CA GLU A 99 -0.41 4.22 -7.90
C GLU A 99 0.75 3.31 -7.46
N ASN A 100 1.90 3.90 -7.10
CA ASN A 100 3.09 3.14 -6.74
C ASN A 100 2.97 2.48 -5.37
N ILE A 101 2.27 3.10 -4.43
CA ILE A 101 1.98 2.47 -3.14
C ILE A 101 0.94 1.35 -3.31
N ALA A 102 -0.07 1.50 -4.18
CA ALA A 102 -0.98 0.41 -4.52
C ALA A 102 -0.24 -0.78 -5.13
N LYS A 103 0.70 -0.51 -6.06
CA LYS A 103 1.57 -1.54 -6.63
C LYS A 103 2.46 -2.20 -5.57
N LEU A 104 3.07 -1.42 -4.67
CA LEU A 104 3.89 -1.95 -3.58
C LEU A 104 3.11 -2.94 -2.70
N ILE A 105 1.88 -2.60 -2.31
CA ILE A 105 1.02 -3.48 -1.50
C ILE A 105 0.62 -4.72 -2.31
N TYR A 106 0.32 -4.56 -3.60
CA TYR A 106 0.01 -5.67 -4.49
C TYR A 106 1.20 -6.64 -4.60
N ASP A 107 2.40 -6.13 -4.90
CA ASP A 107 3.61 -6.93 -5.07
C ASP A 107 3.91 -7.70 -3.77
N PHE A 108 3.82 -7.02 -2.61
CA PHE A 108 3.98 -7.67 -1.32
C PHE A 108 2.98 -8.82 -1.15
N ALA A 109 1.69 -8.59 -1.38
CA ALA A 109 0.68 -9.63 -1.25
C ALA A 109 0.93 -10.80 -2.22
N GLN A 110 1.34 -10.52 -3.45
CA GLN A 110 1.69 -11.53 -4.45
C GLN A 110 2.90 -12.36 -3.99
N ASP A 111 3.95 -11.73 -3.48
CA ASP A 111 5.16 -12.38 -2.97
C ASP A 111 4.89 -13.28 -1.75
N GLN A 112 3.85 -12.95 -0.97
CA GLN A 112 3.36 -13.80 0.11
C GLN A 112 2.46 -14.95 -0.37
N GLY A 113 2.27 -15.11 -1.69
CA GLY A 113 1.52 -16.21 -2.30
C GLY A 113 0.00 -15.98 -2.35
N PHE A 114 -0.48 -14.77 -2.07
CA PHE A 114 -1.91 -14.47 -2.23
C PHE A 114 -2.25 -14.32 -3.72
N PRO A 115 -3.37 -14.89 -4.21
CA PRO A 115 -3.86 -14.65 -5.56
C PRO A 115 -4.55 -13.28 -5.63
N VAL A 116 -3.78 -12.23 -5.40
CA VAL A 116 -4.24 -10.85 -5.43
C VAL A 116 -4.62 -10.47 -6.86
N HIS A 117 -5.85 -10.01 -7.02
CA HIS A 117 -6.39 -9.56 -8.29
C HIS A 117 -6.08 -8.08 -8.51
N GLN A 118 -6.28 -7.28 -7.46
CA GLN A 118 -6.21 -5.83 -7.53
C GLN A 118 -5.98 -5.23 -6.14
N VAL A 119 -5.26 -4.12 -6.09
CA VAL A 119 -5.19 -3.23 -4.92
C VAL A 119 -5.61 -1.84 -5.34
N ASP A 120 -6.58 -1.27 -4.61
CA ASP A 120 -6.89 0.15 -4.68
C ASP A 120 -6.28 0.86 -3.48
N LEU A 121 -5.68 2.02 -3.70
CA LEU A 121 -5.22 2.90 -2.63
C LEU A 121 -5.93 4.24 -2.71
N TRP A 122 -6.74 4.51 -1.70
CA TRP A 122 -7.38 5.80 -1.50
C TRP A 122 -6.43 6.72 -0.74
N GLU A 123 -5.97 7.81 -1.36
CA GLU A 123 -5.24 8.90 -0.69
C GLU A 123 -6.17 9.80 0.10
N THR A 124 -7.40 9.95 -0.39
CA THR A 124 -8.46 10.70 0.27
C THR A 124 -9.77 9.96 0.10
N ARG A 125 -10.83 10.39 0.78
CA ARG A 125 -12.18 9.84 0.59
C ARG A 125 -12.72 9.91 -0.85
N HIS A 126 -12.11 10.72 -1.71
CA HIS A 126 -12.62 11.05 -3.06
C HIS A 126 -11.71 10.59 -4.20
N CYS A 127 -10.44 10.30 -3.92
CA CYS A 127 -9.45 9.99 -4.94
C CYS A 127 -8.70 8.71 -4.55
N TYR A 128 -8.63 7.77 -5.49
CA TYR A 128 -7.86 6.54 -5.36
C TYR A 128 -7.16 6.20 -6.67
N ALA A 129 -6.10 5.40 -6.54
CA ALA A 129 -5.45 4.74 -7.65
C ALA A 129 -5.62 3.23 -7.53
N THR A 130 -5.50 2.56 -8.66
CA THR A 130 -5.63 1.10 -8.76
C THR A 130 -4.38 0.52 -9.41
N TYR A 131 -3.84 -0.54 -8.81
CA TYR A 131 -2.93 -1.44 -9.49
C TYR A 131 -3.57 -2.84 -9.60
N ALA A 132 -3.58 -3.37 -10.82
CA ALA A 132 -3.96 -4.73 -11.13
C ALA A 132 -3.01 -5.26 -12.22
N SER A 133 -2.55 -6.51 -12.09
CA SER A 133 -1.80 -7.14 -13.18
C SER A 133 -2.73 -7.38 -14.36
N ALA A 134 -2.29 -7.05 -15.57
CA ALA A 134 -2.98 -7.50 -16.78
C ALA A 134 -2.92 -9.03 -16.85
N HIS A 135 -4.10 -9.68 -16.91
CA HIS A 135 -4.25 -11.10 -17.21
C HIS A 135 -4.11 -11.34 -18.71
#